data_AF-A0A7S4UV01-F1
#
_entry.id   AF-A0A7S4UV01-F1
#
_cell.length_a   1.000
_cell.length_b   1.000
_cell.length_c   1.000
_cell.angle_alpha   90.00
_cell.angle_beta   90.00
_cell.angle_gamma   90.00
#
_symmetry.space_group_name_H-M   'P 1'
#
loop_
_entity.id
_entity.type
_entity.pdbx_description
1 polymer ?
#
loop_
_entity_poly.entity_id
_entity_poly.type
_entity_poly.pdbx_seq_one_letter_code
_entity_poly.pdbx_strand_id
1 'polypeptide(L)'
;RGLRGLRGMALGQDARRLRERLLSEWRVLDRHIGAPLHGEVDWGRWLWAQAIVSTRSSRLEVPGACEAVECLIPVIDFANRDGEPNAAVVGSALGAELVATRDLRVGEEVLISYGRHSAEQFLFAFGFLPREALLEAIAAPLPAGRPCGGGEPPGGGAPR
;
A
#
# COMPACT_ATOMS: atom_id res chain seq x y z
N ARG A 1 1.55 -15.00 -17.23
CA ARG A 1 0.72 -16.15 -16.79
C ARG A 1 -0.05 -15.89 -15.47
N GLY A 2 0.28 -14.87 -14.66
CA GLY A 2 -0.17 -14.75 -13.26
C GLY A 2 -1.63 -14.35 -12.96
N LEU A 3 -2.37 -13.67 -13.85
CA LEU A 3 -3.71 -13.14 -13.50
C LEU A 3 -4.89 -14.08 -13.83
N ARG A 4 -4.64 -15.29 -14.33
CA ARG A 4 -5.75 -16.19 -14.75
C ARG A 4 -6.67 -16.56 -13.59
N GLY A 5 -6.12 -16.73 -12.39
CA GLY A 5 -6.87 -17.04 -11.18
C GLY A 5 -7.76 -15.90 -10.67
N LEU A 6 -7.51 -14.66 -11.10
CA LEU A 6 -8.25 -13.46 -10.66
C LEU A 6 -9.28 -12.99 -11.69
N ARG A 7 -9.48 -13.74 -12.78
CA ARG A 7 -10.39 -13.33 -13.85
C ARG A 7 -11.83 -13.27 -13.33
N GLY A 8 -12.47 -12.11 -13.50
CA GLY A 8 -13.85 -11.88 -13.06
C GLY A 8 -14.00 -11.39 -11.61
N MET A 9 -12.90 -11.34 -10.85
CA MET A 9 -12.89 -10.83 -9.47
C MET A 9 -12.57 -9.32 -9.44
N ALA A 10 -12.98 -8.63 -8.38
CA ALA A 10 -12.61 -7.24 -8.12
C ALA A 10 -11.08 -7.06 -8.14
N LEU A 11 -10.35 -7.92 -7.42
CA LEU A 11 -8.89 -8.00 -7.44
C LEU A 11 -8.29 -8.10 -8.85
N GLY A 12 -8.95 -8.81 -9.77
CA GLY A 12 -8.49 -8.91 -11.15
C GLY A 12 -8.67 -7.62 -11.94
N GLN A 13 -9.61 -6.76 -11.56
CA GLN A 13 -9.78 -5.40 -12.09
C GLN A 13 -8.72 -4.46 -11.48
N ASP A 14 -8.49 -4.55 -10.17
CA ASP A 14 -7.50 -3.70 -9.48
C ASP A 14 -6.08 -3.98 -9.97
N ALA A 15 -5.72 -5.25 -10.18
CA ALA A 15 -4.45 -5.62 -10.80
C ALA A 15 -4.26 -5.00 -12.20
N ARG A 16 -5.35 -4.88 -12.98
CA ARG A 16 -5.31 -4.24 -14.30
C ARG A 16 -5.15 -2.73 -14.17
N ARG A 17 -5.90 -2.08 -13.26
CA ARG A 17 -5.79 -0.64 -12.98
C ARG A 17 -4.39 -0.27 -12.50
N LEU A 18 -3.81 -1.05 -11.59
CA LEU A 18 -2.44 -0.85 -11.12
C LEU A 18 -1.45 -0.92 -12.28
N ARG A 19 -1.55 -1.95 -13.13
CA ARG A 19 -0.69 -2.09 -14.31
C ARG A 19 -0.83 -0.91 -15.29
N GLU A 20 -2.06 -0.47 -15.55
CA GLU A 20 -2.34 0.67 -16.44
C GLU A 20 -1.77 1.97 -15.88
N ARG A 21 -1.95 2.22 -14.58
CA ARG A 21 -1.35 3.36 -13.88
C ARG A 21 0.17 3.35 -14.01
N LEU A 22 0.79 2.23 -13.67
CA LEU A 22 2.25 2.08 -13.73
C LEU A 22 2.79 2.29 -15.17
N LEU A 23 2.12 1.73 -16.18
CA LEU A 23 2.49 1.98 -17.58
C LEU A 23 2.35 3.45 -17.99
N SER A 24 1.34 4.15 -17.48
CA SER A 24 1.15 5.57 -17.74
C SER A 24 2.27 6.40 -17.12
N GLU A 25 2.63 6.13 -15.86
CA GLU A 25 3.74 6.78 -15.16
C GLU A 25 5.07 6.55 -15.87
N TRP A 26 5.35 5.31 -16.26
CA TRP A 26 6.55 4.98 -17.05
C TRP A 26 6.63 5.77 -18.35
N ARG A 27 5.54 5.83 -19.12
CA ARG A 27 5.52 6.60 -20.39
C ARG A 27 5.83 8.08 -20.16
N VAL A 28 5.39 8.65 -19.03
CA VAL A 28 5.72 10.03 -18.67
C VAL A 28 7.21 10.13 -18.36
N LEU A 29 7.73 9.24 -17.50
CA LEU A 29 9.12 9.25 -17.10
C LEU A 29 10.07 9.05 -18.30
N ASP A 30 9.80 8.06 -19.15
CA ASP A 30 10.59 7.71 -20.35
C ASP A 30 10.82 8.90 -21.29
N ARG A 31 9.83 9.79 -21.42
CA ARG A 31 9.96 11.04 -22.21
C ARG A 31 10.89 12.07 -21.58
N HIS A 32 11.18 11.96 -20.29
CA HIS A 32 11.97 12.93 -19.53
C HIS A 32 13.31 12.36 -19.03
N ILE A 33 13.57 11.05 -19.20
CA ILE A 33 14.85 10.46 -18.85
C ILE A 33 15.90 11.01 -19.82
N GLY A 34 16.72 11.93 -19.31
CA GLY A 34 17.91 12.44 -19.98
C GLY A 34 19.17 11.65 -19.64
N ALA A 35 20.30 12.08 -20.21
CA ALA A 35 21.62 11.59 -19.80
C ALA A 35 21.88 11.91 -18.31
N PRO A 36 22.56 11.02 -17.55
CA PRO A 36 23.22 9.78 -18.00
C PRO A 36 22.31 8.54 -17.99
N LEU A 37 21.05 8.66 -17.58
CA LEU A 37 20.15 7.52 -17.37
C LEU A 37 19.47 7.02 -18.66
N HIS A 38 19.56 7.79 -19.74
CA HIS A 38 18.99 7.45 -21.04
C HIS A 38 19.57 6.14 -21.59
N GLY A 39 18.70 5.15 -21.84
CA GLY A 39 19.08 3.81 -22.30
C GLY A 39 19.47 2.83 -21.19
N GLU A 40 19.69 3.30 -19.96
CA GLU A 40 20.02 2.47 -18.79
C GLU A 40 18.77 2.07 -17.99
N VAL A 41 17.72 2.88 -18.02
CA VAL A 41 16.46 2.58 -17.34
C VAL A 41 15.46 2.14 -18.41
N ASP A 42 15.00 0.89 -18.29
CA ASP A 42 13.90 0.37 -19.10
C ASP A 42 12.66 0.14 -18.22
N TRP A 43 11.56 -0.30 -18.86
CA TRP A 43 10.32 -0.64 -18.17
C TRP A 43 10.54 -1.65 -17.04
N GLY A 44 11.42 -2.64 -17.23
CA GLY A 44 11.69 -3.68 -16.25
C GLY A 44 12.38 -3.14 -15.01
N ARG A 45 13.43 -2.34 -15.18
CA ARG A 45 14.18 -1.70 -14.10
C ARG A 45 13.33 -0.68 -13.35
N TRP A 46 12.49 0.08 -14.05
CA TRP A 46 11.54 0.99 -13.42
C TRP A 46 10.47 0.23 -12.61
N LEU A 47 9.89 -0.84 -13.16
CA LEU A 47 8.91 -1.65 -12.45
C LEU A 47 9.53 -2.33 -11.21
N TRP A 48 10.77 -2.78 -11.33
CA TRP A 48 11.54 -3.29 -10.20
C TRP A 48 11.74 -2.21 -9.12
N ALA A 49 12.13 -0.99 -9.50
CA ALA A 49 12.29 0.11 -8.54
C ALA A 49 10.97 0.45 -7.83
N GLN A 50 9.85 0.47 -8.55
CA GLN A 50 8.51 0.64 -7.96
C GLN A 50 8.18 -0.47 -6.97
N ALA A 51 8.52 -1.73 -7.29
CA ALA A 51 8.33 -2.85 -6.38
C ALA A 51 9.20 -2.70 -5.12
N ILE A 52 10.46 -2.28 -5.25
CA ILE A 52 11.33 -2.03 -4.08
C ILE A 52 10.76 -0.92 -3.21
N VAL A 53 10.41 0.23 -3.78
CA VAL A 53 9.86 1.36 -3.01
C VAL A 53 8.58 0.95 -2.30
N SER A 54 7.61 0.36 -3.01
CA SER A 54 6.33 -0.03 -2.41
C SER A 54 6.43 -1.10 -1.32
N THR A 55 7.37 -2.04 -1.46
CA THR A 55 7.49 -3.18 -0.53
C THR A 55 8.47 -2.93 0.63
N ARG A 56 9.39 -1.98 0.50
CA ARG A 56 10.51 -1.78 1.45
C ARG A 56 10.67 -0.34 1.94
N SER A 57 9.93 0.65 1.43
CA SER A 57 9.97 1.99 2.02
C SER A 57 9.34 1.99 3.41
N SER A 58 9.87 2.83 4.28
CA SER A 58 9.37 3.08 5.62
C SER A 58 9.15 4.57 5.82
N ARG A 59 8.13 4.91 6.61
CA ARG A 59 7.91 6.27 7.09
C ARG A 59 8.53 6.40 8.47
N LEU A 60 9.64 7.13 8.56
CA LEU A 60 10.44 7.27 9.76
C LEU A 60 10.19 8.63 10.42
N GLU A 61 9.78 8.64 11.69
CA GLU A 61 9.73 9.86 12.49
C GLU A 61 11.12 10.17 13.05
N VAL A 62 11.74 11.25 12.57
CA VAL A 62 13.10 11.66 12.99
C VAL A 62 12.99 12.78 14.02
N PRO A 63 13.66 12.68 15.19
CA PRO A 63 13.67 13.75 16.18
C PRO A 63 14.12 15.09 15.59
N GLY A 64 13.29 16.13 15.76
CA GLY A 64 13.56 17.48 15.26
C GLY A 64 13.14 17.73 13.82
N ALA A 65 12.67 16.71 13.08
CA ALA A 65 12.02 16.92 11.80
C ALA A 65 10.55 17.35 11.99
N CYS A 66 10.07 18.26 11.14
CA CYS A 66 8.66 18.69 11.16
C CYS A 66 7.71 17.61 10.63
N GLU A 67 8.20 16.73 9.75
CA GLU A 67 7.45 15.67 9.12
C GLU A 67 8.27 14.38 9.09
N ALA A 68 7.57 13.25 9.07
CA ALA A 68 8.20 11.95 8.89
C ALA A 68 8.80 11.83 7.49
N VAL A 69 9.93 11.13 7.38
CA VAL A 69 10.66 10.94 6.12
C VAL A 69 10.31 9.58 5.54
N GLU A 70 10.03 9.53 4.24
CA GLU A 70 9.92 8.26 3.51
C GLU A 70 11.31 7.83 3.02
N CYS A 71 11.78 6.66 3.44
CA CYS A 71 13.12 6.19 3.13
C CYS A 71 13.21 4.66 3.04
N LEU A 72 14.28 4.18 2.41
CA LEU A 72 14.73 2.80 2.55
C LEU A 72 15.68 2.75 3.75
N ILE A 73 15.48 1.76 4.63
CA ILE A 73 16.31 1.58 5.83
C ILE A 73 17.04 0.25 5.69
N PRO A 74 18.27 0.24 5.13
CA PRO A 74 19.01 -0.99 4.90
C PRO A 74 19.13 -1.84 6.17
N VAL A 75 19.14 -3.16 6.01
CA VAL A 75 19.18 -4.15 7.10
C VAL A 75 17.84 -4.29 7.82
N ILE A 76 17.23 -3.17 8.25
CA ILE A 76 15.91 -3.19 8.91
C ILE A 76 14.82 -3.60 7.90
N ASP A 77 14.97 -3.21 6.64
CA ASP A 77 14.06 -3.57 5.55
C ASP A 77 13.97 -5.08 5.25
N PHE A 78 14.89 -5.89 5.79
CA PHE A 78 14.79 -7.36 5.74
C PHE A 78 13.82 -7.94 6.78
N ALA A 79 13.48 -7.20 7.83
CA ALA A 79 12.58 -7.69 8.86
C ALA A 79 11.17 -7.93 8.28
N ASN A 80 10.67 -9.15 8.46
CA ASN A 80 9.30 -9.49 8.10
C ASN A 80 8.32 -8.86 9.10
N ARG A 81 7.04 -8.91 8.77
CA ARG A 81 5.99 -8.36 9.63
C ARG A 81 5.25 -9.39 10.43
N ASP A 82 4.80 -9.00 11.62
CA ASP A 82 3.78 -9.73 12.37
C ASP A 82 2.60 -8.82 12.80
N GLY A 83 1.42 -9.42 13.04
CA GLY A 83 0.30 -8.73 13.67
C GLY A 83 0.57 -8.47 15.16
N GLU A 84 1.44 -9.30 15.76
CA GLU A 84 1.98 -9.18 17.12
C GLU A 84 3.52 -9.02 17.05
N PRO A 85 4.02 -7.85 16.59
CA PRO A 85 5.45 -7.65 16.38
C PRO A 85 6.25 -7.70 17.68
N ASN A 86 7.48 -8.22 17.59
CA ASN A 86 8.40 -8.34 18.73
C ASN A 86 9.55 -7.31 18.69
N ALA A 87 9.56 -6.44 17.68
CA ALA A 87 10.45 -5.29 17.58
C ALA A 87 9.76 -4.08 16.95
N ALA A 88 10.31 -2.89 17.18
CA ALA A 88 9.85 -1.62 16.66
C ALA A 88 11.00 -0.87 15.97
N VAL A 89 10.67 -0.14 14.90
CA VAL A 89 11.59 0.77 14.23
C VAL A 89 11.38 2.17 14.81
N VAL A 90 12.43 2.77 15.35
CA VAL A 90 12.39 4.09 15.99
C VAL A 90 13.40 5.00 15.30
N GLY A 91 12.99 6.21 14.94
CA GLY A 91 13.94 7.20 14.45
C GLY A 91 14.71 7.85 15.60
N SER A 92 16.00 8.08 15.37
CA SER A 92 16.89 8.75 16.32
C SER A 92 17.68 9.85 15.62
N ALA A 93 18.42 10.66 16.40
CA ALA A 93 19.26 11.72 15.86
C ALA A 93 20.38 11.19 14.93
N LEU A 94 20.69 9.90 15.00
CA LEU A 94 21.73 9.25 14.21
C LEU A 94 21.18 8.37 13.07
N GLY A 95 19.86 8.17 12.98
CA GLY A 95 19.24 7.35 11.94
C GLY A 95 18.01 6.59 12.41
N ALA A 96 18.00 5.27 12.19
CA ALA A 96 16.92 4.38 12.60
C ALA A 96 17.47 3.26 13.51
N GLU A 97 16.68 2.90 14.51
CA GLU A 97 16.99 1.86 15.49
C GLU A 97 15.92 0.77 15.43
N LEU A 98 16.34 -0.50 15.49
CA LEU A 98 15.44 -1.64 15.63
C LEU A 98 15.51 -2.13 17.07
N VAL A 99 14.43 -1.90 17.83
CA VAL A 99 14.39 -2.13 19.28
C VAL A 99 13.43 -3.27 19.58
N ALA A 100 13.92 -4.32 20.25
CA ALA A 100 13.06 -5.41 20.71
C ALA A 100 12.07 -4.89 21.77
N THR A 101 10.81 -5.28 21.67
CA THR A 101 9.74 -4.86 22.61
C THR A 101 9.63 -5.79 23.82
N ARG A 102 10.36 -6.92 23.77
CA ARG A 102 10.49 -7.92 24.82
C ARG A 102 11.79 -8.70 24.60
N ASP A 103 12.14 -9.56 25.56
CA ASP A 103 13.24 -10.50 25.38
C ASP A 103 12.96 -11.47 24.22
N LEU A 104 13.98 -11.66 23.38
CA LEU A 104 13.97 -12.58 22.23
C LEU A 104 14.89 -13.77 22.50
N ARG A 105 14.47 -14.94 22.07
CA ARG A 105 15.29 -16.17 22.17
C ARG A 105 16.28 -16.24 21.00
N VAL A 106 17.40 -16.93 21.22
CA VAL A 106 18.32 -17.26 20.14
C VAL A 106 17.59 -18.07 19.06
N GLY A 107 17.67 -17.61 17.81
CA GLY A 107 17.00 -18.22 16.67
C GLY A 107 15.54 -17.78 16.48
N GLU A 108 15.00 -16.93 17.36
CA GLU A 108 13.70 -16.31 17.14
C GLU A 108 13.79 -15.22 16.07
N GLU A 109 12.83 -15.20 15.15
CA GLU A 109 12.77 -14.18 14.08
C GLU A 109 12.38 -12.81 14.66
N VAL A 110 13.07 -11.76 14.20
CA VAL A 110 12.73 -10.37 14.53
C VAL A 110 11.65 -9.88 13.57
N LEU A 111 10.50 -9.52 14.12
CA LEU A 111 9.30 -9.18 13.37
C LEU A 111 8.83 -7.77 13.77
N ILE A 112 8.55 -6.93 12.77
CA ILE A 112 8.10 -5.55 12.95
C ILE A 112 6.65 -5.36 12.50
N SER A 113 6.06 -4.20 12.81
CA SER A 113 4.77 -3.83 12.20
C SER A 113 5.02 -3.09 10.89
N TYR A 114 4.32 -3.49 9.83
CA TYR A 114 4.23 -2.67 8.60
C TYR A 114 3.09 -1.64 8.65
N GLY A 115 2.37 -1.58 9.78
CA GLY A 115 1.15 -0.78 9.94
C GLY A 115 -0.13 -1.58 9.65
N ARG A 116 -1.27 -0.89 9.77
CA ARG A 116 -2.58 -1.46 9.47
C ARG A 116 -2.89 -1.24 8.00
N HIS A 117 -3.08 -2.34 7.27
CA HIS A 117 -3.37 -2.35 5.84
C HIS A 117 -4.42 -3.40 5.54
N SER A 118 -5.25 -3.14 4.53
CA SER A 118 -6.21 -4.13 4.02
C SER A 118 -5.50 -5.29 3.33
N ALA A 119 -6.20 -6.40 3.15
CA ALA A 119 -5.71 -7.53 2.34
C ALA A 119 -5.28 -7.09 0.92
N GLU A 120 -6.02 -6.17 0.31
CA GLU A 120 -5.70 -5.62 -1.01
C GLU A 120 -4.40 -4.80 -0.98
N GLN A 121 -4.20 -3.98 0.05
CA GLN A 121 -2.96 -3.23 0.23
C GLN A 121 -1.76 -4.16 0.46
N PHE A 122 -1.90 -5.18 1.29
CA PHE A 122 -0.86 -6.21 1.45
C PHE A 122 -0.51 -6.88 0.13
N LEU A 123 -1.52 -7.29 -0.64
CA LEU A 123 -1.29 -7.98 -1.91
C LEU A 123 -0.62 -7.06 -2.95
N PHE A 124 -1.12 -5.83 -3.13
CA PHE A 124 -0.70 -4.95 -4.22
C PHE A 124 0.48 -4.05 -3.89
N ALA A 125 0.70 -3.68 -2.63
CA ALA A 125 1.83 -2.85 -2.21
C ALA A 125 2.99 -3.69 -1.66
N PHE A 126 2.70 -4.76 -0.91
CA PHE A 126 3.72 -5.55 -0.24
C PHE A 126 4.00 -6.92 -0.89
N GLY A 127 3.12 -7.38 -1.79
CA GLY A 127 3.32 -8.60 -2.58
C GLY A 127 3.02 -9.91 -1.85
N PHE A 128 2.34 -9.86 -0.70
CA PHE A 128 1.92 -11.05 0.05
C PHE A 128 0.53 -10.85 0.69
N LEU A 129 -0.07 -11.92 1.19
CA LEU A 129 -1.34 -11.88 1.93
C LEU A 129 -1.13 -12.49 3.33
N PRO A 130 -1.09 -11.69 4.40
CA PRO A 130 -1.00 -12.22 5.75
C PRO A 130 -2.29 -12.95 6.12
N ARG A 131 -2.19 -13.99 6.96
CA ARG A 131 -3.30 -14.91 7.26
C ARG A 131 -4.47 -14.18 7.93
N GLU A 132 -4.17 -13.22 8.79
CA GLU A 132 -5.13 -12.39 9.49
C GLU A 132 -5.88 -11.42 8.57
N ALA A 133 -5.26 -10.96 7.47
CA ALA A 133 -5.93 -10.07 6.53
C ALA A 133 -7.02 -10.80 5.72
N LEU A 134 -7.00 -12.12 5.67
CA LEU A 134 -8.06 -12.92 5.02
C LEU A 134 -9.42 -12.80 5.74
N LEU A 135 -9.44 -12.26 6.95
CA LEU A 135 -10.66 -12.02 7.73
C LEU A 135 -11.21 -10.60 7.55
N GLU A 136 -10.51 -9.73 6.81
CA GLU A 136 -10.96 -8.36 6.57
C GLU A 136 -11.92 -8.26 5.38
N ALA A 137 -12.86 -7.32 5.47
CA ALA A 137 -14.06 -7.21 4.64
C ALA A 137 -13.77 -7.03 3.14
N ILE A 138 -14.68 -7.55 2.30
CA ILE A 138 -14.70 -7.33 0.86
C ILE A 138 -15.42 -6.00 0.57
N ALA A 139 -14.82 -5.13 -0.24
CA ALA A 139 -15.50 -3.93 -0.74
C ALA A 139 -16.61 -4.32 -1.73
N ALA A 140 -17.87 -4.13 -1.33
CA ALA A 140 -19.03 -4.28 -2.20
C ALA A 140 -19.54 -2.88 -2.58
N PRO A 141 -19.27 -2.39 -3.81
CA PRO A 141 -19.81 -1.12 -4.24
C PRO A 141 -21.33 -1.21 -4.29
N LEU A 142 -22.01 -0.44 -3.43
CA LEU A 142 -23.45 -0.31 -3.51
C LEU A 142 -23.81 0.55 -4.73
N PRO A 143 -24.82 0.17 -5.52
CA PRO A 143 -25.32 1.04 -6.57
C PRO A 143 -25.72 2.38 -5.94
N ALA A 144 -25.41 3.49 -6.62
CA ALA A 144 -25.87 4.80 -6.19
C ALA A 144 -27.38 4.70 -5.96
N GLY A 145 -27.80 4.94 -4.72
CA GLY A 145 -29.21 4.86 -4.35
C GLY A 145 -30.02 5.66 -5.36
N ARG A 146 -31.10 5.07 -5.90
CA ARG A 146 -32.06 5.86 -6.68
C ARG A 146 -32.39 7.08 -5.85
N PRO A 147 -32.35 8.31 -6.40
CA PRO A 147 -32.79 9.48 -5.67
C PRO A 147 -34.19 9.15 -5.14
N CYS A 148 -34.36 9.22 -3.82
CA CYS A 148 -35.66 9.03 -3.19
C CYS A 148 -36.63 9.95 -3.94
N GLY A 149 -37.60 9.36 -4.65
CA GLY A 149 -38.57 10.12 -5.41
C GLY A 149 -39.19 11.14 -4.48
N GLY A 150 -39.06 12.43 -4.83
CA GLY A 150 -39.74 13.50 -4.12
C GLY A 150 -41.22 13.20 -4.19
N GLY A 151 -41.80 12.75 -3.07
CA GLY A 151 -43.23 12.75 -2.90
C GLY A 151 -43.68 14.19 -3.01
N GLU A 152 -44.47 14.51 -4.03
CA GLU A 152 -45.24 15.75 -4.03
C GLU A 152 -46.02 15.81 -2.71
N PRO A 153 -45.95 16.93 -1.95
CA PRO A 153 -46.81 17.10 -0.80
C PRO A 153 -48.27 17.12 -1.29
N PRO A 154 -49.20 16.43 -0.62
CA PRO A 154 -50.60 16.43 -1.00
C PRO A 154 -51.15 17.86 -0.96
N GLY A 155 -51.70 18.29 -2.10
CA GLY A 155 -52.25 19.63 -2.30
C GLY A 155 -53.22 20.02 -1.19
N GLY A 156 -52.88 21.09 -0.47
CA GLY A 156 -53.77 21.72 0.50
C GLY A 156 -54.97 22.33 -0.22
N GLY A 157 -56.13 21.70 -0.07
CA GLY A 157 -57.41 22.31 -0.40
C GLY A 157 -57.70 23.45 0.59
N ALA A 158 -57.83 24.67 0.06
CA ALA A 158 -58.30 25.82 0.83
C ALA A 158 -59.80 25.67 1.15
N PRO A 159 -60.23 25.86 2.40
CA PRO A 159 -61.64 26.10 2.69
C PRO A 159 -61.99 27.58 2.46
N ARG A 160 -63.23 27.78 2.03
CA ARG A 160 -63.88 29.04 1.63
C ARG A 160 -64.03 30.04 2.76
#